data_AF-A0A0N8KFS8-F1
#
_entry.id   AF-A0A0N8KFS8-F1
#
_cell.length_a   1.000
_cell.length_b   1.000
_cell.length_c   1.000
_cell.angle_alpha   90.00
_cell.angle_beta   90.00
_cell.angle_gamma   90.00
#
_symmetry.space_group_name_H-M   'P 1'
#
loop_
_entity.id
_entity.type
_entity.pdbx_description
1 polymer ?
#
loop_
_entity_poly.entity_id
_entity_poly.type
_entity_poly.pdbx_seq_one_letter_code
_entity_poly.pdbx_strand_id
1 'polypeptide(L)' 'MQEEDPTEKILAFARHVGKEGDAPETVARNRAWIDAAGRPTDEGHELLRALDEQKAQGAVYRLDP' A
#
# COMPACT_ATOMS: atom_id res chain seq x y z
N MET A 1 1.79 17.81 -8.71
CA MET A 1 1.81 16.78 -7.64
C MET A 1 2.83 15.76 -8.07
N GLN A 2 3.87 15.51 -7.27
CA GLN A 2 4.76 14.37 -7.55
C GLN A 2 3.90 13.12 -7.31
N GLU A 3 3.73 12.29 -8.33
CA GLU A 3 3.12 10.98 -8.16
C GLU A 3 4.04 10.19 -7.21
N GLU A 4 3.59 10.01 -5.97
CA GLU A 4 4.27 9.17 -4.97
C GLU A 4 4.54 7.79 -5.56
N ASP A 5 5.78 7.30 -5.42
CA ASP A 5 6.20 6.01 -5.98
C ASP A 5 5.29 4.89 -5.45
N PRO A 6 4.65 4.09 -6.33
CA PRO A 6 3.76 3.01 -5.91
C PRO A 6 4.45 2.01 -4.96
N THR A 7 5.76 1.79 -5.14
CA THR A 7 6.57 0.94 -4.28
C THR A 7 6.65 1.53 -2.87
N GLU A 8 6.93 2.83 -2.74
CA GLU A 8 7.01 3.49 -1.44
C GLU A 8 5.68 3.41 -0.68
N LYS A 9 4.55 3.57 -1.38
CA LYS A 9 3.21 3.40 -0.78
C LYS A 9 2.97 1.97 -0.29
N ILE A 10 3.34 0.97 -1.09
CA ILE A 10 3.23 -0.44 -0.70
C ILE A 10 4.10 -0.73 0.53
N LEU A 11 5.33 -0.22 0.57
CA LEU A 11 6.24 -0.41 1.72
C LEU A 11 5.74 0.33 2.97
N ALA A 12 5.18 1.53 2.82
CA ALA A 12 4.55 2.25 3.93
C ALA A 12 3.37 1.46 4.51
N PHE A 13 2.53 0.87 3.65
CA PHE A 13 1.44 0.01 4.09
C PHE A 13 1.95 -1.28 4.73
N ALA A 14 2.96 -1.91 4.15
CA ALA A 14 3.59 -3.11 4.69
C ALA A 14 4.18 -2.87 6.09
N ARG A 15 4.76 -1.68 6.34
CA ARG A 15 5.22 -1.26 7.66
C ARG A 15 4.07 -1.07 8.65
N HIS A 16 2.92 -0.59 8.19
CA HIS A 16 1.74 -0.40 9.03
C HIS A 16 1.11 -1.73 9.49
N VAL A 17 1.11 -2.74 8.62
CA VAL A 17 0.50 -4.05 8.91
C VAL A 17 1.49 -5.11 9.44
N GLY A 18 2.79 -4.87 9.27
CA GLY A 18 3.87 -5.71 9.77
C GLY A 18 4.00 -5.65 11.29
N LYS A 19 4.69 -6.63 11.89
CA LYS A 19 5.00 -6.62 13.32
C LYS A 19 6.27 -5.81 13.58
N GLU A 20 6.46 -5.40 14.83
CA GLU A 20 7.70 -4.79 15.26
C GLU A 20 8.88 -5.73 14.98
N GLY A 21 9.87 -5.24 14.23
CA GLY A 21 11.04 -6.01 13.78
C GLY A 21 10.94 -6.60 12.37
N ASP A 22 9.75 -6.63 11.75
CA ASP A 22 9.61 -7.07 10.36
C ASP A 22 10.10 -5.97 9.39
N ALA A 23 10.95 -6.35 8.44
CA ALA A 23 11.30 -5.47 7.34
C ALA A 23 10.09 -5.30 6.38
N PRO A 24 9.68 -4.07 6.03
CA PRO A 24 8.53 -3.82 5.16
C PRO A 24 8.61 -4.55 3.81
N GLU A 25 9.79 -4.63 3.21
CA GLU A 25 10.04 -5.32 1.95
C GLU A 25 9.79 -6.84 2.08
N THR A 26 10.13 -7.41 3.24
CA THR A 26 9.85 -8.82 3.52
C THR A 26 8.35 -9.08 3.65
N VAL A 27 7.63 -8.20 4.35
CA VAL A 27 6.17 -8.29 4.45
C VAL A 27 5.50 -8.14 3.09
N ALA A 28 5.93 -7.16 2.30
CA ALA A 28 5.40 -6.91 0.95
C ALA A 28 5.68 -8.08 -0.01
N ARG A 29 6.90 -8.65 0.00
CA ARG A 29 7.22 -9.85 -0.80
C ARG A 29 6.44 -11.08 -0.36
N ASN A 30 6.31 -11.31 0.95
CA ASN A 30 5.57 -12.47 1.48
C ASN A 30 4.08 -12.42 1.12
N ARG A 31 3.54 -11.22 0.86
CA ARG A 31 2.18 -11.00 0.38
C ARG A 31 2.07 -10.82 -1.13
N ALA A 32 3.16 -11.03 -1.85
CA ALA A 32 3.26 -10.88 -3.29
C ALA A 32 2.85 -9.49 -3.79
N TRP A 33 3.02 -8.42 -3.01
CA TRP A 33 2.76 -7.04 -3.45
C TRP A 33 3.93 -6.42 -4.23
N ILE A 34 5.13 -6.95 -4.00
CA ILE A 34 6.33 -6.61 -4.78
C ILE A 34 7.07 -7.90 -5.18
N ASP A 35 7.77 -7.83 -6.31
CA ASP A 35 8.61 -8.93 -6.80
C ASP A 35 9.97 -9.00 -6.09
N ALA A 36 10.80 -9.97 -6.50
CA ALA A 36 12.16 -10.11 -5.96
C ALA A 36 13.07 -8.91 -6.27
N ALA A 37 12.78 -8.15 -7.33
CA ALA A 37 13.48 -6.91 -7.69
C ALA A 37 12.92 -5.67 -6.96
N GLY A 38 11.90 -5.85 -6.11
CA GLY A 38 11.28 -4.77 -5.36
C GLY A 38 10.27 -3.95 -6.16
N ARG A 39 9.84 -4.43 -7.33
CA ARG A 39 8.85 -3.73 -8.18
C ARG A 39 7.44 -4.18 -7.82
N PRO A 40 6.43 -3.29 -7.91
CA PRO A 40 5.04 -3.67 -7.71
C PRO A 40 4.61 -4.80 -8.66
N THR A 41 3.85 -5.74 -8.13
CA THR A 41 3.14 -6.78 -8.88
C THR A 41 1.70 -6.33 -9.16
N ASP A 42 0.96 -7.14 -9.91
CA ASP A 42 -0.48 -6.92 -10.12
C ASP A 42 -1.24 -6.88 -8.78
N GLU A 43 -0.93 -7.78 -7.84
CA GLU A 43 -1.50 -7.77 -6.48
C GLU A 43 -1.12 -6.50 -5.69
N GLY A 44 0.09 -5.97 -5.90
CA GLY A 44 0.50 -4.70 -5.31
C GLY A 44 -0.31 -3.52 -5.86
N HIS A 45 -0.63 -3.52 -7.15
CA HIS A 45 -1.48 -2.52 -7.76
C HIS A 45 -2.94 -2.61 -7.30
N GLU A 46 -3.48 -3.82 -7.14
CA GLU A 46 -4.81 -4.04 -6.58
C GLU A 46 -4.91 -3.56 -5.13
N LEU A 47 -3.85 -3.76 -4.31
CA LEU A 47 -3.77 -3.17 -2.98
C LEU A 47 -3.88 -1.64 -3.04
N LEU A 48 -3.08 -0.99 -3.90
CA LEU A 48 -3.10 0.48 -4.01
C LEU A 48 -4.47 1.00 -4.43
N ARG A 49 -5.14 0.32 -5.36
CA ARG A 49 -6.50 0.64 -5.76
C ARG A 49 -7.48 0.54 -4.59
N ALA A 50 -7.41 -0.55 -3.82
CA ALA A 50 -8.27 -0.72 -2.65
C ALA A 50 -8.05 0.36 -1.58
N LEU A 51 -6.80 0.80 -1.37
CA LEU A 51 -6.47 1.89 -0.45
C LEU A 51 -7.03 3.24 -0.93
N ASP A 52 -6.96 3.52 -2.24
CA ASP A 52 -7.54 4.74 -2.80
C ASP A 52 -9.07 4.73 -2.74
N GLU A 53 -9.71 3.60 -3.01
CA GLU A 53 -11.17 3.42 -2.85
C GLU A 53 -11.60 3.63 -1.38
N GLN A 54 -10.85 3.06 -0.42
CA GLN A 54 -11.11 3.27 1.01
C GLN A 54 -10.96 4.75 1.41
N LYS A 55 -9.93 5.44 0.88
CA LYS A 55 -9.70 6.87 1.15
C LYS A 55 -10.83 7.74 0.60
N ALA A 56 -11.33 7.41 -0.60
CA ALA A 56 -12.47 8.09 -1.20
C ALA A 56 -13.74 7.93 -0.36
N GLN A 57 -14.02 6.73 0.16
CA GLN A 57 -15.17 6.48 1.04
C GLN A 57 -15.07 7.26 2.37
N GLY A 58 -13.88 7.33 2.97
CA GLY A 58 -13.65 8.12 4.18
C GLY A 58 -13.77 9.64 3.98
N ALA A 59 -13.50 10.13 2.76
CA ALA A 59 -13.69 11.53 2.40
C ALA A 59 -15.16 11.91 2.25
N VAL A 60 -15.99 11.00 1.71
CA VAL A 60 -17.44 11.20 1.58
C VAL A 60 -18.10 11.34 2.97
N TYR A 61 -17.71 10.54 3.96
CA TYR A 61 -18.25 10.63 5.31
C TYR A 61 -17.92 11.94 6.05
N ARG A 62 -16.88 12.66 5.63
CA ARG A 62 -16.51 13.95 6.25
C ARG A 62 -17.30 15.14 5.66
N LEU A 63 -18.04 14.93 4.57
CA LEU A 63 -18.81 15.97 3.87
C LEU A 63 -20.28 16.07 4.30
N ASP A 64 -20.73 15.26 5.25
CA ASP A 64 -22.03 15.40 5.91
C ASP A 64 -21.87 15.98 7.34
N PRO A 65 -21.94 17.32 7.51
CA PRO A 65 -22.19 17.98 8.78
C PRO A 65 -23.68 17.99 9.19
#